data_AF-A0A7S2PB16-F1
#
_entry.id   AF-A0A7S2PB16-F1
#
_cell.length_a   1.000
_cell.length_b   1.000
_cell.length_c   1.000
_cell.angle_alpha   90.00
_cell.angle_beta   90.00
_cell.angle_gamma   90.00
#
_symmetry.space_group_name_H-M   'P 1'
#
loop_
_entity.id
_entity.type
_entity.pdbx_description
1 polymer ?
#
loop_
_entity_poly.entity_id
_entity_poly.type
_entity_poly.pdbx_seq_one_letter_code
_entity_poly.pdbx_strand_id
1 'polypeptide(L)'
;FFFGFLSSSAKISAHHSLHYQSKQHQTKMSRLQELSPNAEIVAKDAALAVNIAAASGLQSVLKSNLGPRGTLKMLVGGAGQIKLTKDGNVLLHEMQIQHPTAALIARTATAQDEVTGDGTTSTVLLCGELLKQAHRYTSEGLHPRVIADG
;
A
#
# COMPACT_ATOMS: atom_id res chain seq x y z
N PHE A 1 53.14 19.96 23.48
CA PHE A 1 52.63 20.99 24.42
C PHE A 1 51.67 21.91 23.68
N PHE A 2 50.42 21.51 23.47
CA PHE A 2 49.27 22.40 23.19
C PHE A 2 48.04 21.51 23.06
N PHE A 3 47.21 21.44 24.10
CA PHE A 3 45.75 21.44 24.00
C PHE A 3 45.18 21.47 25.42
N GLY A 4 44.92 22.71 25.85
CA GLY A 4 44.31 23.03 27.12
C GLY A 4 42.81 22.72 27.12
N PHE A 5 42.36 22.21 28.27
CA PHE A 5 41.18 22.70 28.99
C PHE A 5 39.92 22.97 28.15
N LEU A 6 39.28 21.92 27.63
CA LEU A 6 37.85 22.00 27.34
C LEU A 6 37.08 22.05 28.67
N SER A 7 36.37 23.16 28.89
CA SER A 7 35.51 23.45 30.04
C SER A 7 34.62 22.25 30.40
N SER A 8 34.53 21.93 31.70
CA SER A 8 33.80 20.78 32.25
C SER A 8 32.34 20.71 31.76
N SER A 9 31.70 21.85 31.49
CA SER A 9 30.34 21.92 30.91
C SER A 9 30.23 21.32 29.50
N ALA A 10 31.26 21.45 28.66
CA ALA A 10 31.23 20.90 27.30
C ALA A 10 31.33 19.36 27.28
N LYS A 11 32.07 18.78 28.23
CA LYS A 11 32.17 17.32 28.41
C LYS A 11 30.85 16.72 28.89
N ILE A 12 30.15 17.40 29.82
CA ILE A 12 28.85 16.94 30.35
C ILE A 12 27.77 17.03 29.26
N SER A 13 27.74 18.10 28.45
CA SER A 13 26.79 18.24 27.34
C SER A 13 27.03 17.20 26.24
N ALA A 14 28.29 16.87 25.93
CA ALA A 14 28.61 15.80 24.97
C ALA A 14 28.21 14.41 25.50
N HIS A 15 28.44 14.14 26.78
CA HIS A 15 28.01 12.88 27.41
C HIS A 15 26.48 12.76 27.46
N HIS A 16 25.76 13.84 27.75
CA HIS A 16 24.30 13.86 27.76
C HIS A 16 23.71 13.67 26.36
N SER A 17 24.27 14.31 25.33
CA SER A 17 23.87 14.14 23.94
C SER A 17 24.15 12.73 23.40
N LEU A 18 25.28 12.11 23.78
CA LEU A 18 25.60 10.73 23.42
C LEU A 18 24.69 9.73 24.16
N HIS A 19 24.33 9.99 25.42
CA HIS A 19 23.32 9.20 26.13
C HIS A 19 21.91 9.37 25.55
N TYR A 20 21.58 10.56 25.04
CA TYR A 20 20.32 10.78 24.34
C TYR A 20 20.29 10.05 22.99
N GLN A 21 21.37 10.11 22.22
CA GLN A 21 21.50 9.35 20.97
C GLN A 21 21.50 7.85 21.23
N SER A 22 22.17 7.35 22.26
CA SER A 22 22.15 5.92 22.61
C SER A 22 20.77 5.46 23.06
N LYS A 23 20.02 6.28 23.83
CA LYS A 23 18.61 6.00 24.13
C LYS A 23 17.75 5.99 22.87
N GLN A 24 17.88 6.95 21.96
CA GLN A 24 17.13 6.95 20.69
C GLN A 24 17.46 5.72 19.82
N HIS A 25 18.73 5.31 19.77
CA HIS A 25 19.16 4.08 19.10
C HIS A 25 18.61 2.81 19.79
N GLN A 26 18.53 2.80 21.12
CA GLN A 26 18.00 1.69 21.91
C GLN A 26 16.47 1.58 21.81
N THR A 27 15.75 2.72 21.72
CA THR A 27 14.31 2.76 21.45
C THR A 27 14.00 2.34 20.01
N LYS A 28 14.89 2.65 19.06
CA LYS A 28 14.75 2.22 17.65
C LYS A 28 15.06 0.72 17.47
N MET A 29 16.03 0.18 18.21
CA MET A 29 16.33 -1.26 18.24
C MET A 29 15.25 -2.09 18.96
N SER A 30 14.69 -1.61 20.06
CA SER A 30 13.60 -2.31 20.78
C SER A 30 12.33 -2.43 19.95
N ARG A 31 11.97 -1.42 19.16
CA ARG A 31 10.78 -1.47 18.28
C ARG A 31 10.92 -2.43 17.09
N LEU A 32 12.14 -2.77 16.69
CA LEU A 32 12.41 -3.82 15.68
C LEU A 32 12.43 -5.23 16.30
N GLN A 33 12.67 -5.34 17.61
CA GLN A 33 12.76 -6.60 18.34
C GLN A 33 11.38 -7.20 18.69
N GLU A 34 10.31 -6.39 18.60
CA GLU A 34 8.91 -6.82 18.76
C GLU A 34 8.32 -7.47 17.49
N LEU A 35 9.02 -7.42 16.36
CA LEU A 35 8.52 -7.90 15.08
C LEU A 35 9.19 -9.21 14.68
N SER A 36 8.42 -10.10 14.04
CA SER A 36 8.91 -11.37 13.52
C SER A 36 10.10 -11.15 12.58
N PRO A 37 11.11 -12.04 12.57
CA PRO A 37 12.35 -11.85 11.82
C PRO A 37 12.18 -11.74 10.29
N ASN A 38 11.02 -12.15 9.77
CA ASN A 38 10.68 -12.08 8.34
C ASN A 38 9.60 -11.02 8.02
N ALA A 39 9.36 -10.07 8.92
CA ALA A 39 8.34 -9.03 8.70
C ALA A 39 8.82 -7.97 7.70
N GLU A 40 8.08 -7.79 6.61
CA GLU A 40 8.27 -6.67 5.70
C GLU A 40 7.68 -5.40 6.31
N ILE A 41 8.50 -4.36 6.48
CA ILE A 41 8.09 -3.09 7.10
C ILE A 41 8.21 -1.98 6.07
N VAL A 42 7.10 -1.33 5.79
CA VAL A 42 7.05 -0.16 4.91
C VAL A 42 6.72 1.07 5.75
N ALA A 43 7.52 2.13 5.62
CA ALA A 43 7.26 3.41 6.29
C ALA A 43 5.93 4.03 5.83
N LYS A 44 5.30 4.87 6.67
CA LYS A 44 3.94 5.41 6.43
C LYS A 44 3.71 5.96 5.01
N ASP A 45 4.56 6.88 4.55
CA ASP A 45 4.37 7.54 3.24
C ASP A 45 4.62 6.55 2.08
N ALA A 46 5.61 5.68 2.24
CA ALA A 46 5.90 4.63 1.27
C ALA A 46 4.76 3.60 1.19
N ALA A 47 4.13 3.26 2.33
CA ALA A 47 3.02 2.32 2.38
C ALA A 47 1.81 2.87 1.64
N LEU A 48 1.52 4.16 1.80
CA LEU A 48 0.43 4.82 1.07
C LEU A 48 0.68 4.77 -0.45
N ALA A 49 1.89 5.13 -0.90
CA ALA A 49 2.24 5.12 -2.32
C ALA A 49 2.14 3.72 -2.93
N VAL A 50 2.67 2.70 -2.23
CA VAL A 50 2.64 1.29 -2.67
C VAL A 50 1.20 0.78 -2.77
N ASN A 51 0.35 1.09 -1.79
CA ASN A 51 -1.06 0.72 -1.79
C ASN A 51 -1.83 1.32 -2.96
N ILE A 52 -1.60 2.60 -3.26
CA ILE A 52 -2.28 3.33 -4.34
C ILE A 52 -1.80 2.83 -5.71
N ALA A 53 -0.50 2.55 -5.85
CA ALA A 53 0.06 1.96 -7.05
C ALA A 53 -0.57 0.58 -7.35
N ALA A 54 -0.74 -0.27 -6.33
CA ALA A 54 -1.38 -1.57 -6.48
C ALA A 54 -2.85 -1.46 -6.92
N ALA A 55 -3.61 -0.55 -6.31
CA ALA A 55 -5.00 -0.30 -6.69
C ALA A 55 -5.11 0.25 -8.13
N SER A 56 -4.24 1.20 -8.50
CA SER A 56 -4.19 1.78 -9.84
C SER A 56 -3.77 0.76 -10.91
N GLY A 57 -2.88 -0.16 -10.55
CA GLY A 57 -2.49 -1.28 -11.41
C GLY A 57 -3.69 -2.19 -11.70
N LEU A 58 -4.42 -2.62 -10.67
CA LEU A 58 -5.61 -3.45 -10.82
C LEU A 58 -6.71 -2.74 -11.62
N GLN A 59 -6.94 -1.45 -11.35
CA GLN A 59 -7.85 -0.60 -12.10
C GLN A 59 -7.51 -0.59 -13.60
N SER A 60 -6.24 -0.43 -13.95
CA SER A 60 -5.79 -0.35 -15.35
C SER A 60 -6.04 -1.66 -16.12
N VAL A 61 -5.91 -2.81 -15.45
CA VAL A 61 -6.20 -4.12 -16.04
C VAL A 61 -7.68 -4.29 -16.34
N LEU A 62 -8.55 -3.87 -15.42
CA LEU A 62 -10.00 -4.07 -15.51
C LEU A 62 -10.73 -2.97 -16.31
N LYS A 63 -10.14 -1.78 -16.45
CA LYS A 63 -10.73 -0.64 -17.18
C LYS A 63 -11.16 -1.00 -18.59
N SER A 64 -10.37 -1.81 -19.30
CA SER A 64 -10.69 -2.20 -20.68
C SER A 64 -11.89 -3.13 -20.80
N ASN A 65 -12.33 -3.76 -19.70
CA ASN A 65 -13.40 -4.76 -19.71
C ASN A 65 -14.77 -4.14 -19.48
N LEU A 66 -14.81 -2.88 -19.00
CA LEU A 66 -16.04 -2.20 -18.67
C LEU A 66 -16.84 -1.82 -19.93
N GLY A 67 -18.16 -2.04 -19.86
CA GLY A 67 -19.12 -1.61 -20.87
C GLY A 67 -19.28 -2.60 -22.04
N PRO A 68 -20.27 -2.42 -22.92
CA PRO A 68 -20.60 -3.36 -24.00
C PRO A 68 -19.46 -3.49 -25.03
N ARG A 69 -18.70 -2.40 -25.26
CA ARG A 69 -17.50 -2.38 -26.10
C ARG A 69 -16.20 -2.77 -25.38
N GLY A 70 -16.28 -3.17 -24.11
CA GLY A 70 -15.13 -3.66 -23.37
C GLY A 70 -14.53 -4.93 -23.98
N THR A 71 -13.21 -5.05 -23.92
CA THR A 71 -12.44 -6.17 -24.46
C THR A 71 -12.44 -7.37 -23.51
N LEU A 72 -12.29 -8.57 -24.07
CA LEU A 72 -12.11 -9.80 -23.30
C LEU A 72 -10.67 -9.94 -22.83
N LYS A 73 -10.47 -10.56 -21.67
CA LYS A 73 -9.15 -10.95 -21.18
C LYS A 73 -8.97 -12.44 -21.35
N MET A 74 -7.80 -12.81 -21.88
CA MET A 74 -7.34 -14.19 -21.98
C MET A 74 -6.41 -14.45 -20.80
N LEU A 75 -6.81 -15.38 -19.94
CA LEU A 75 -6.02 -15.87 -18.83
C LEU A 75 -5.40 -17.20 -19.21
N VAL A 76 -4.11 -17.36 -18.91
CA VAL A 76 -3.38 -18.61 -19.13
C VAL A 76 -2.89 -19.09 -17.77
N GLY A 77 -3.41 -20.24 -17.33
CA GLY A 77 -2.98 -20.86 -16.08
C GLY A 77 -1.67 -21.65 -16.25
N GLY A 78 -1.04 -22.01 -15.13
CA GLY A 78 0.27 -22.71 -15.13
C GLY A 78 0.25 -24.09 -15.82
N ALA A 79 -0.90 -24.75 -15.87
CA ALA A 79 -1.10 -26.01 -16.58
C ALA A 79 -1.41 -25.85 -18.09
N GLY A 80 -1.36 -24.62 -18.63
CA GLY A 80 -1.71 -24.32 -20.02
C GLY A 80 -3.21 -24.16 -20.29
N GLN A 81 -4.04 -24.17 -19.25
CA GLN A 81 -5.48 -23.89 -19.37
C GLN A 81 -5.71 -22.43 -19.79
N ILE A 82 -6.51 -22.24 -20.85
CA ILE A 82 -6.85 -20.92 -21.37
C ILE A 82 -8.31 -20.61 -21.04
N LYS A 83 -8.55 -19.47 -20.40
CA LYS A 83 -9.88 -18.97 -20.07
C LYS A 83 -10.06 -17.57 -20.65
N LEU A 84 -11.08 -17.40 -21.47
CA LEU A 84 -11.44 -16.11 -22.05
C LEU A 84 -12.70 -15.59 -21.35
N THR A 85 -12.62 -14.42 -20.72
CA THR A 85 -13.76 -13.86 -19.99
C THR A 85 -13.78 -12.33 -20.01
N LYS A 86 -14.99 -11.80 -19.89
CA LYS A 86 -15.25 -10.37 -19.63
C LYS A 86 -15.59 -10.12 -18.16
N ASP A 87 -16.03 -11.17 -17.47
CA ASP A 87 -16.53 -11.05 -16.12
C ASP A 87 -15.39 -10.74 -15.15
N GLY A 88 -15.55 -9.63 -14.43
CA GLY A 88 -14.62 -9.16 -13.42
C GLY A 88 -14.48 -10.17 -12.27
N ASN A 89 -15.56 -10.85 -11.88
CA ASN A 89 -15.49 -11.78 -10.73
C ASN A 89 -14.60 -12.99 -11.05
N VAL A 90 -14.81 -13.60 -12.22
CA VAL A 90 -13.95 -14.68 -12.72
C VAL A 90 -12.50 -14.20 -12.89
N LEU A 91 -12.28 -12.99 -13.42
CA LEU A 91 -10.93 -12.47 -13.58
C LEU A 91 -10.19 -12.32 -12.26
N LEU A 92 -10.85 -11.77 -11.25
CA LEU A 92 -10.26 -11.53 -9.93
C LEU A 92 -9.93 -12.84 -9.19
N HIS A 93 -10.70 -13.91 -9.40
CA HIS A 93 -10.43 -15.23 -8.83
C HIS A 93 -9.27 -15.96 -9.49
N GLU A 94 -9.15 -15.86 -10.80
CA GLU A 94 -8.14 -16.59 -11.58
C GLU A 94 -6.78 -15.85 -11.60
N MET A 95 -6.80 -14.53 -11.40
CA MET A 95 -5.58 -13.73 -11.30
C MET A 95 -4.83 -13.99 -9.99
N GLN A 96 -3.53 -14.28 -10.08
CA GLN A 96 -2.66 -14.44 -8.92
C GLN A 96 -2.22 -13.07 -8.36
N ILE A 97 -3.09 -12.45 -7.56
CA ILE A 97 -2.83 -11.15 -6.95
C ILE A 97 -1.90 -11.31 -5.73
N GLN A 98 -0.67 -10.81 -5.83
CA GLN A 98 0.32 -10.88 -4.75
C GLN A 98 0.19 -9.73 -3.74
N HIS A 99 -0.24 -8.56 -4.19
CA HIS A 99 -0.25 -7.37 -3.35
C HIS A 99 -1.46 -7.38 -2.38
N PRO A 100 -1.26 -7.17 -1.06
CA PRO A 100 -2.33 -7.30 -0.06
C PRO A 100 -3.50 -6.34 -0.31
N THR A 101 -3.20 -5.09 -0.67
CA THR A 101 -4.23 -4.08 -0.99
C THR A 101 -5.05 -4.43 -2.23
N ALA A 102 -4.41 -4.99 -3.27
CA ALA A 102 -5.14 -5.41 -4.47
C ALA A 102 -6.01 -6.64 -4.16
N ALA A 103 -5.52 -7.57 -3.33
CA ALA A 103 -6.31 -8.70 -2.87
C ALA A 103 -7.52 -8.27 -2.02
N LEU A 104 -7.35 -7.24 -1.18
CA LEU A 104 -8.47 -6.66 -0.42
C LEU A 104 -9.54 -6.06 -1.36
N ILE A 105 -9.12 -5.27 -2.35
CA ILE A 105 -10.04 -4.69 -3.35
C ILE A 105 -10.76 -5.79 -4.14
N ALA A 106 -10.04 -6.84 -4.53
CA ALA A 106 -10.61 -7.99 -5.23
C ALA A 106 -11.70 -8.67 -4.39
N ARG A 107 -11.43 -8.91 -3.10
CA ARG A 107 -12.41 -9.50 -2.18
C ARG A 107 -13.64 -8.62 -1.98
N THR A 108 -13.47 -7.30 -1.90
CA THR A 108 -14.60 -6.36 -1.82
C THR A 108 -15.46 -6.43 -3.09
N ALA A 109 -14.83 -6.54 -4.26
CA ALA A 109 -15.55 -6.69 -5.51
C ALA A 109 -16.30 -8.02 -5.61
N THR A 110 -15.70 -9.13 -5.15
CA THR A 110 -16.40 -10.42 -5.04
C THR A 110 -17.58 -10.36 -4.07
N ALA A 111 -17.41 -9.73 -2.90
CA ALA A 111 -18.52 -9.55 -1.95
C ALA A 111 -19.67 -8.70 -2.56
N GLN A 112 -19.33 -7.72 -3.40
CA GLN A 112 -20.33 -6.97 -4.16
C GLN A 112 -21.06 -7.86 -5.17
N ASP A 113 -20.33 -8.69 -5.91
CA ASP A 113 -20.89 -9.66 -6.87
C ASP A 113 -21.86 -10.63 -6.20
N GLU A 114 -21.54 -11.14 -5.00
CA GLU A 114 -22.40 -12.05 -4.24
C GLU A 114 -23.75 -11.43 -3.86
N VAL A 115 -23.78 -10.11 -3.62
CA VAL A 115 -24.99 -9.39 -3.21
C VAL A 115 -25.81 -8.91 -4.40
N THR A 116 -25.16 -8.32 -5.42
CA THR A 116 -25.86 -7.68 -6.55
C THR A 116 -25.82 -8.47 -7.85
N GLY A 117 -24.87 -9.40 -8.02
CA GLY A 117 -24.67 -10.17 -9.25
C GLY A 117 -24.15 -9.38 -10.45
N ASP A 118 -23.79 -8.11 -10.26
CA ASP A 118 -23.17 -7.22 -11.25
C ASP A 118 -22.44 -6.08 -10.51
N GLY A 119 -21.65 -5.30 -11.25
CA GLY A 119 -20.94 -4.12 -10.75
C GLY A 119 -19.53 -4.41 -10.29
N THR A 120 -19.05 -5.65 -10.38
CA THR A 120 -17.73 -6.11 -9.93
C THR A 120 -16.60 -5.28 -10.53
N THR A 121 -16.63 -5.06 -11.86
CA THR A 121 -15.64 -4.24 -12.57
C THR A 121 -15.73 -2.76 -12.16
N SER A 122 -16.95 -2.24 -12.01
CA SER A 122 -17.21 -0.84 -11.63
C SER A 122 -16.71 -0.54 -10.22
N THR A 123 -16.91 -1.46 -9.27
CA THR A 123 -16.44 -1.34 -7.89
C THR A 123 -14.92 -1.21 -7.84
N VAL A 124 -14.19 -2.08 -8.55
CA VAL A 124 -12.72 -1.99 -8.60
C VAL A 124 -12.26 -0.68 -9.25
N LEU A 125 -12.92 -0.26 -10.32
CA LEU A 125 -12.61 1.00 -11.00
C LEU A 125 -12.82 2.21 -10.09
N LEU A 126 -13.92 2.22 -9.33
CA LEU A 126 -14.25 3.27 -8.39
C LEU A 126 -13.24 3.33 -7.24
N CYS A 127 -12.89 2.19 -6.63
CA CYS A 127 -11.89 2.13 -5.56
C CYS A 127 -10.52 2.64 -6.03
N GLY A 128 -10.08 2.23 -7.23
CA GLY A 128 -8.81 2.69 -7.80
C GLY A 128 -8.78 4.20 -8.01
N GLU A 129 -9.86 4.76 -8.58
CA GLU A 129 -9.93 6.19 -8.85
C GLU A 129 -10.04 7.01 -7.55
N LEU A 130 -10.81 6.57 -6.56
CA LEU A 130 -10.89 7.22 -5.24
C LEU A 130 -9.53 7.30 -4.56
N LEU A 131 -8.77 6.20 -4.55
CA LEU A 131 -7.43 6.16 -3.98
C LEU A 131 -6.46 7.09 -4.73
N LYS A 132 -6.59 7.18 -6.05
CA LYS A 132 -5.81 8.10 -6.88
C LYS A 132 -6.13 9.56 -6.58
N GLN A 133 -7.40 9.92 -6.38
CA GLN A 133 -7.78 11.28 -5.97
C GLN A 133 -7.30 11.59 -4.55
N ALA A 134 -7.46 10.65 -3.62
CA ALA A 134 -6.93 10.77 -2.25
C ALA A 134 -5.41 10.98 -2.24
N HIS A 135 -4.68 10.34 -3.16
CA HIS A 135 -3.23 10.54 -3.31
C HIS A 135 -2.89 12.00 -3.60
N ARG A 136 -3.64 12.64 -4.52
CA ARG A 136 -3.40 14.03 -4.93
C ARG A 136 -3.53 14.97 -3.73
N TYR A 137 -4.62 14.86 -2.97
CA TYR A 137 -4.82 15.69 -1.78
C TYR A 137 -3.78 15.41 -0.68
N THR A 138 -3.39 14.15 -0.50
CA THR A 138 -2.33 13.82 0.46
C THR A 138 -0.98 14.41 0.04
N SER A 139 -0.69 14.42 -1.28
CA SER A 139 0.54 15.03 -1.82
C SER A 139 0.57 16.56 -1.69
N GLU A 140 -0.60 17.19 -1.63
CA GLU A 140 -0.77 18.63 -1.34
C GLU A 140 -0.65 18.95 0.16
N GLY A 141 -0.46 17.93 1.01
CA GLY A 141 -0.27 18.10 2.46
C GLY A 141 -1.54 17.92 3.29
N LEU A 142 -2.66 17.50 2.69
CA LEU A 142 -3.90 17.24 3.43
C LEU A 142 -3.78 15.94 4.24
N HIS A 143 -4.16 15.98 5.51
CA HIS A 143 -4.08 14.80 6.38
C HIS A 143 -5.12 13.74 5.93
N PRO A 144 -4.74 12.46 5.75
CA PRO A 144 -5.65 11.41 5.24
C PRO A 144 -6.97 11.26 5.99
N ARG A 145 -6.99 11.61 7.28
CA ARG A 145 -8.23 11.62 8.07
C ARG A 145 -9.30 12.56 7.51
N VAL A 146 -8.90 13.76 7.08
CA VAL A 146 -9.85 14.73 6.50
C VAL A 146 -10.41 14.20 5.17
N ILE A 147 -9.57 13.48 4.40
CA ILE A 147 -9.99 12.85 3.13
C ILE A 147 -10.97 11.70 3.39
N ALA A 148 -10.77 10.93 4.46
CA ALA A 148 -11.65 9.81 4.80
C ALA A 148 -13.02 10.25 5.33
N ASP A 149 -13.10 11.42 5.97
CA ASP A 149 -14.35 11.99 6.50
C ASP A 149 -15.17 12.74 5.43
N GLY A 150 -14.57 13.10 4.28
CA GLY A 150 -15.20 13.88 3.20
C GLY A 150 -15.81 13.04 2.10
#